data_AF-A0A520N420-F1
#
_entry.id   AF-A0A520N420-F1
#
_cell.length_a   1.000
_cell.length_b   1.000
_cell.length_c   1.000
_cell.angle_alpha   90.00
_cell.angle_beta   90.00
_cell.angle_gamma   90.00
#
_symmetry.space_group_name_H-M   'P 1'
#
loop_
_entity.id
_entity.type
_entity.pdbx_description
1 polymer ?
#
loop_
_entity_poly.entity_id
_entity_poly.type
_entity_poly.pdbx_seq_one_letter_code
_entity_poly.pdbx_strand_id
1 'polypeptide(L)'
;MNMLDLIQLLSVFFGTVIAAPLVVSKKAKKRMVGLFAVIAGSFFAIIVQLYLGLYYFVFANAFWLLNACNGIKKIIKTKNKRIKNF
;
A
#
# COMPACT_ATOMS: atom_id res chain seq x y z
N MET A 1 25.95 2.09 2.92
CA MET A 1 24.55 1.93 2.50
C MET A 1 24.55 1.42 1.09
N ASN A 2 24.05 0.21 0.90
CA ASN A 2 24.00 -0.44 -0.39
C ASN A 2 22.72 -0.01 -1.14
N MET A 3 22.66 -0.22 -2.45
CA MET A 3 21.49 0.15 -3.26
C MET A 3 20.17 -0.46 -2.74
N LEU A 4 20.25 -1.65 -2.16
CA LEU A 4 19.12 -2.34 -1.53
C LEU A 4 18.61 -1.64 -0.27
N ASP A 5 19.50 -1.10 0.56
CA ASP A 5 19.13 -0.36 1.77
C ASP A 5 18.32 0.89 1.43
N LEU A 6 18.69 1.56 0.32
CA LEU A 6 17.97 2.73 -0.17
C LEU A 6 16.54 2.37 -0.64
N ILE A 7 16.39 1.27 -1.38
CA ILE A 7 15.07 0.79 -1.83
C ILE A 7 14.22 0.34 -0.64
N GLN A 8 14.84 -0.28 0.37
CA GLN A 8 14.17 -0.68 1.60
C GLN A 8 13.71 0.53 2.43
N LEU A 9 14.52 1.60 2.50
CA LEU A 9 14.14 2.86 3.13
C LEU A 9 12.97 3.51 2.40
N LEU A 10 13.01 3.57 1.06
CA LEU A 10 11.91 4.05 0.23
C LEU A 10 10.63 3.24 0.47
N SER A 11 10.75 1.91 0.55
CA SER A 11 9.64 1.01 0.84
C SER A 11 8.99 1.34 2.19
N VAL A 12 9.77 1.55 3.25
CA VAL A 12 9.25 1.91 4.58
C VAL A 12 8.62 3.30 4.57
N PHE A 13 9.23 4.26 3.86
CA PHE A 13 8.72 5.62 3.76
C PHE A 13 7.34 5.66 3.10
N PHE A 14 7.19 5.03 1.93
CA PHE A 14 5.91 4.98 1.23
C PHE A 14 4.91 4.04 1.91
N GLY A 15 5.35 2.84 2.30
CA GLY A 15 4.50 1.79 2.85
C GLY A 15 4.04 2.01 4.28
N THR A 16 4.74 2.86 5.05
CA THR A 16 4.43 3.10 6.47
C THR A 16 4.27 4.59 6.78
N VAL A 17 5.31 5.40 6.56
CA VAL A 17 5.33 6.81 7.02
C VAL A 17 4.23 7.62 6.35
N ILE A 18 4.09 7.49 5.03
CA ILE A 18 3.06 8.19 4.26
C ILE A 18 1.74 7.43 4.33
N ALA A 19 1.77 6.12 4.12
CA ALA A 19 0.58 5.30 4.05
C ALA A 19 -0.25 5.29 5.35
N ALA A 20 0.37 5.06 6.51
CA ALA A 20 -0.36 4.88 7.77
C ALA A 20 -1.28 6.07 8.13
N PRO A 21 -0.80 7.33 8.18
CA PRO A 21 -1.67 8.47 8.49
C PRO A 21 -2.73 8.72 7.42
N LEU A 22 -2.43 8.40 6.15
CA LEU A 22 -3.39 8.58 5.05
C LEU A 22 -4.50 7.52 5.06
N VAL A 23 -4.17 6.26 5.35
CA VAL A 23 -5.13 5.14 5.43
C VAL A 23 -6.13 5.34 6.58
N VAL A 24 -5.69 5.89 7.71
CA VAL A 24 -6.53 6.18 8.88
C VAL A 24 -7.41 7.43 8.68
N SER A 25 -7.18 8.21 7.62
CA SER A 25 -7.95 9.42 7.37
C SER A 25 -9.44 9.16 7.13
N LYS A 26 -10.31 9.96 7.77
CA LYS A 26 -11.77 9.93 7.58
C LYS A 26 -12.21 10.29 6.14
N LYS A 27 -11.35 10.99 5.38
CA LYS A 27 -11.65 11.40 4.00
C LYS A 27 -11.33 10.26 3.04
N ALA A 28 -12.35 9.76 2.32
CA ALA A 28 -12.19 8.66 1.34
C ALA A 28 -11.11 8.92 0.28
N LYS A 29 -10.96 10.18 -0.18
CA LYS A 29 -9.90 10.57 -1.12
C LYS A 29 -8.49 10.41 -0.52
N LYS A 30 -8.30 10.82 0.73
CA LYS A 30 -7.00 10.67 1.44
C LYS A 30 -6.69 9.21 1.73
N ARG A 31 -7.70 8.44 2.15
CA ARG A 31 -7.59 6.99 2.34
C ARG A 31 -7.20 6.26 1.05
N MET A 32 -7.75 6.66 -0.09
CA MET A 32 -7.37 6.08 -1.39
C MET A 32 -5.89 6.34 -1.72
N VAL A 33 -5.40 7.56 -1.50
CA VAL A 33 -3.96 7.89 -1.67
C VAL A 33 -3.09 7.06 -0.72
N GLY A 34 -3.54 6.87 0.54
CA GLY A 34 -2.85 6.01 1.49
C GLY A 34 -2.74 4.56 1.01
N LEU A 35 -3.80 4.00 0.43
CA LEU A 35 -3.78 2.64 -0.13
C LEU A 35 -2.87 2.54 -1.37
N PHE A 36 -2.78 3.58 -2.19
CA PHE A 36 -1.78 3.63 -3.28
C PHE A 36 -0.35 3.70 -2.75
N ALA A 37 -0.10 4.42 -1.66
CA ALA A 37 1.20 4.47 -1.00
C ALA A 37 1.59 3.10 -0.40
N VAL A 38 0.64 2.37 0.19
CA VAL A 38 0.84 0.97 0.62
C VAL A 38 1.27 0.11 -0.57
N ILE A 39 0.57 0.22 -1.71
CA ILE A 39 0.90 -0.58 -2.91
C ILE A 39 2.33 -0.31 -3.37
N ALA A 40 2.72 0.96 -3.49
CA ALA A 40 4.06 1.34 -3.89
C ALA A 40 5.12 0.83 -2.90
N GLY A 41 4.89 1.01 -1.60
CA GLY A 41 5.79 0.55 -0.54
C GLY A 41 5.95 -0.97 -0.53
N SER A 42 4.85 -1.72 -0.61
CA SER A 42 4.86 -3.19 -0.66
C SER A 42 5.53 -3.73 -1.91
N PHE A 43 5.39 -3.06 -3.07
CA PHE A 43 6.06 -3.49 -4.30
C PHE A 43 7.58 -3.39 -4.19
N PHE A 44 8.10 -2.27 -3.65
CA PHE A 44 9.53 -2.14 -3.36
C PHE A 44 10.00 -3.14 -2.30
N ALA A 45 9.19 -3.40 -1.28
CA ALA A 45 9.52 -4.37 -0.23
C ALA A 45 9.72 -5.78 -0.79
N ILE A 46 8.80 -6.22 -1.67
CA ILE A 46 8.81 -7.55 -2.27
C ILE A 46 10.08 -7.77 -3.10
N ILE A 47 10.49 -6.78 -3.90
CA ILE A 47 11.69 -6.88 -4.74
C ILE A 47 12.94 -7.10 -3.87
N VAL A 48 13.11 -6.29 -2.82
CA VAL A 48 14.25 -6.39 -1.91
C VAL A 48 14.22 -7.71 -1.13
N GLN A 49 13.05 -8.12 -0.63
CA GLN A 49 12.90 -9.34 0.16
C GLN A 49 13.10 -10.60 -0.67
N LEU A 50 12.69 -10.61 -1.94
CA LEU A 50 13.01 -11.70 -2.87
C LEU A 50 14.52 -11.84 -3.07
N TYR A 51 15.22 -10.71 -3.24
CA TYR A 51 16.68 -10.70 -3.39
C TYR A 51 17.40 -11.22 -2.15
N LEU A 52 16.87 -10.94 -0.96
CA LEU A 52 17.42 -11.40 0.32
C LEU A 52 16.96 -12.81 0.73
N GLY A 53 16.14 -13.50 -0.08
CA GLY A 53 15.60 -14.82 0.25
C GLY A 53 14.58 -14.83 1.40
N LEU A 54 13.99 -13.67 1.73
CA LEU A 54 13.10 -13.45 2.86
C LEU A 54 11.62 -13.74 2.49
N TYR A 55 11.33 -14.98 2.11
CA TYR A 55 10.03 -15.35 1.54
C TYR A 55 8.83 -15.09 2.47
N TYR A 56 8.96 -15.26 3.79
CA TYR A 56 7.88 -14.94 4.72
C TYR A 56 7.45 -13.46 4.66
N PHE A 57 8.42 -12.55 4.52
CA PHE A 57 8.13 -11.12 4.37
C PHE A 57 7.55 -10.78 3.00
N VAL A 58 7.93 -11.53 1.95
CA VAL A 58 7.31 -11.41 0.62
C VAL A 58 5.82 -11.72 0.69
N PHE A 59 5.43 -12.82 1.35
CA PHE A 59 4.02 -13.15 1.55
C PHE A 59 3.27 -12.10 2.36
N ALA A 60 3.89 -11.57 3.42
CA ALA A 60 3.30 -10.49 4.22
C ALA A 60 3.04 -9.23 3.37
N ASN A 61 4.00 -8.82 2.54
CA ASN A 61 3.83 -7.66 1.66
C ASN A 61 2.84 -7.92 0.52
N ALA A 62 2.76 -9.15 0.00
CA ALA A 62 1.74 -9.55 -0.96
C ALA A 62 0.33 -9.48 -0.36
N PHE A 63 0.16 -9.88 0.91
CA PHE A 63 -1.11 -9.75 1.62
C PHE A 63 -1.53 -8.28 1.78
N TRP A 64 -0.60 -7.41 2.12
CA TRP A 64 -0.84 -5.97 2.20
C TRP A 64 -1.21 -5.36 0.84
N LEU A 65 -0.56 -5.80 -0.25
CA LEU A 65 -0.88 -5.40 -1.62
C LEU A 65 -2.33 -5.76 -1.99
N LEU A 66 -2.74 -7.00 -1.71
CA LEU A 66 -4.10 -7.48 -1.97
C LEU A 66 -5.15 -6.70 -1.16
N ASN A 67 -4.87 -6.45 0.12
CA ASN A 67 -5.77 -5.65 0.97
C ASN A 67 -5.90 -4.21 0.48
N ALA A 68 -4.81 -3.60 0.02
CA ALA A 68 -4.85 -2.27 -0.55
C ALA A 68 -5.73 -2.21 -1.81
N CYS A 69 -5.56 -3.17 -2.72
CA CYS A 69 -6.40 -3.32 -3.91
C CYS A 69 -7.89 -3.52 -3.55
N ASN A 70 -8.20 -4.38 -2.59
CA ASN A 70 -9.56 -4.61 -2.12
C ASN A 70 -10.16 -3.35 -1.45
N GLY A 71 -9.35 -2.62 -0.68
CA GLY A 71 -9.73 -1.34 -0.09
C GLY A 71 -10.10 -0.30 -1.14
N ILE A 72 -9.29 -0.18 -2.20
CA ILE A 72 -9.56 0.72 -3.33
C ILE A 72 -10.85 0.31 -4.05
N LYS A 73 -11.03 -0.98 -4.38
CA LYS A 73 -12.27 -1.49 -4.98
C LYS A 73 -13.50 -1.15 -4.15
N LYS A 74 -13.44 -1.30 -2.83
CA LYS A 74 -14.54 -0.97 -1.91
C LYS A 74 -14.86 0.53 -1.94
N ILE A 75 -13.86 1.40 -1.92
CA ILE A 75 -14.05 2.86 -1.97
C ILE A 75 -14.69 3.27 -3.31
N ILE A 76 -14.23 2.73 -4.43
CA ILE A 76 -14.80 3.00 -5.76
C ILE A 76 -16.26 2.55 -5.83
N LYS A 77 -16.56 1.34 -5.33
CA LYS A 77 -17.93 0.81 -5.30
C LYS A 77 -18.87 1.68 -4.46
N THR A 78 -18.42 2.18 -3.30
CA THR A 78 -19.19 3.11 -2.47
C THR A 78 -19.42 4.45 -3.16
N LYS A 79 -18.43 4.98 -3.87
CA LYS A 79 -18.57 6.21 -4.65
C LYS A 79 -19.62 6.06 -5.76
N ASN A 80 -19.58 4.96 -6.53
CA ASN A 80 -20.55 4.70 -7.60
C ASN A 80 -21.98 4.49 -7.08
N LYS A 81 -22.17 3.82 -5.92
CA LYS A 81 -23.50 3.69 -5.31
C LYS A 81 -24.08 5.04 -4.87
N ARG A 82 -23.24 5.95 -4.36
CA ARG A 82 -23.68 7.29 -3.93
C ARG A 82 -24.15 8.15 -5.11
N ILE A 83 -23.53 8.00 -6.28
CA ILE A 83 -23.89 8.73 -7.51
C ILE A 83 -25.23 8.22 -8.08
N LYS A 84 -25.53 6.92 -7.96
CA LYS A 84 -26.80 6.34 -8.46
C LYS A 84 -28.03 6.65 -7.61
N ASN A 85 -27.84 7.13 -6.37
CA ASN A 85 -28.92 7.44 -5.42
C ASN A 85 -29.26 8.94 -5.36
N PHE A 86 -28.71 9.74 -6.27
CA PHE A 86 -29.00 11.15 -6.48
C PHE A 86 -29.61 11.30 -7.88
#